data_AF-A0A220XM47-F1
#
_entry.id   AF-A0A220XM47-F1
#
_cell.length_a   1.000
_cell.length_b   1.000
_cell.length_c   1.000
_cell.angle_alpha   90.00
_cell.angle_beta   90.00
_cell.angle_gamma   90.00
#
_symmetry.space_group_name_H-M   'P 1'
#
loop_
_entity.id
_entity.type
_entity.pdbx_description
1 polymer ?
#
loop_
_entity_poly.entity_id
_entity_poly.type
_entity_poly.pdbx_seq_one_letter_code
_entity_poly.pdbx_strand_id
1 'polypeptide(L)'
;RRESDIEYFRETFTCPTFTVRVRAREGTRRDRGWVQTPGIDDATTECGLDHVDNWDFVINNNDDDNLEGQLESVLQAVHEHCS
;
A
#
# COMPACT_ATOMS: atom_id res chain seq x y z
N ARG A 1 -2.66 -9.42 -5.72
CA ARG A 1 -1.32 -8.91 -6.11
C ARG A 1 -0.29 -9.83 -5.48
N ARG A 2 0.93 -9.92 -6.02
CA ARG A 2 1.93 -10.91 -5.58
C ARG A 2 3.25 -10.23 -5.23
N GLU A 3 4.00 -10.84 -4.32
CA GLU A 3 5.35 -10.39 -3.95
C GLU A 3 6.30 -10.33 -5.15
N SER A 4 6.17 -11.27 -6.09
CA SER A 4 6.92 -11.26 -7.35
C SER A 4 6.75 -10.00 -8.18
N ASP A 5 5.60 -9.31 -8.03
CA ASP A 5 5.39 -8.01 -8.70
C ASP A 5 6.38 -6.98 -8.13
N ILE A 6 6.56 -6.94 -6.81
CA ILE A 6 7.48 -6.02 -6.12
C ILE A 6 8.93 -6.32 -6.49
N GLU A 7 9.32 -7.59 -6.46
CA GLU A 7 10.66 -8.04 -6.83
C GLU A 7 11.02 -7.61 -8.26
N TYR A 8 10.12 -7.87 -9.22
CA TYR A 8 10.31 -7.51 -10.60
C TYR A 8 10.56 -6.01 -10.80
N PHE A 9 9.76 -5.13 -10.16
CA PHE A 9 9.93 -3.68 -10.29
C PHE A 9 11.20 -3.16 -9.59
N ARG A 10 11.63 -3.79 -8.49
CA ARG A 10 12.89 -3.43 -7.82
C ARG A 10 14.11 -3.82 -8.64
N GLU A 11 14.06 -4.94 -9.37
CA GLU A 11 15.18 -5.43 -10.18
C GLU A 11 15.25 -4.79 -11.57
N THR A 12 14.10 -4.45 -12.17
CA THR A 12 14.02 -4.00 -13.57
C THR A 12 14.36 -2.52 -13.75
N PHE A 13 14.04 -1.67 -12.78
CA PHE A 13 14.15 -0.22 -12.92
C PHE A 13 15.35 0.33 -12.15
N THR A 14 16.17 1.14 -12.84
CA THR A 14 17.42 1.73 -12.31
C THR A 14 17.19 3.01 -11.52
N CYS A 15 16.06 3.69 -11.75
CA CYS A 15 15.58 4.74 -10.85
C CYS A 15 14.97 4.09 -9.59
N PRO A 16 14.97 4.77 -8.45
CA PRO A 16 14.45 4.19 -7.23
C PRO A 16 12.96 3.87 -7.37
N THR A 17 12.64 2.58 -7.25
CA THR A 17 11.28 2.06 -7.15
C THR A 17 10.84 2.14 -5.69
N PHE A 18 9.82 2.95 -5.41
CA PHE A 18 9.20 3.02 -4.09
C PHE A 18 7.96 2.13 -4.00
N THR A 19 7.86 1.33 -2.93
CA THR A 19 6.67 0.53 -2.62
C THR A 19 5.79 1.26 -1.60
N VAL A 20 4.49 1.36 -1.91
CA VAL A 20 3.51 2.06 -1.06
C VAL A 20 2.39 1.09 -0.68
N ARG A 21 2.23 0.81 0.62
CA ARG A 21 1.10 0.04 1.17
C ARG A 21 0.03 0.98 1.68
N VAL A 22 -1.17 0.86 1.15
CA VAL A 22 -2.35 1.54 1.72
C VAL A 22 -3.10 0.54 2.60
N ARG A 23 -3.43 0.94 3.82
CA ARG A 23 -4.25 0.15 4.74
C ARG A 23 -5.29 1.02 5.44
N ALA A 24 -6.41 0.41 5.82
CA ALA A 24 -7.42 1.02 6.66
C ALA A 24 -7.82 0.00 7.74
N ARG A 25 -8.16 0.47 8.93
CA ARG A 25 -8.73 -0.34 10.00
C ARG A 25 -10.03 -0.95 9.50
N GLU A 26 -10.34 -2.14 10.01
CA GLU A 26 -11.55 -2.85 9.62
C GLU A 26 -12.82 -2.02 9.90
N GLY A 27 -12.87 -1.32 11.05
CA GLY A 27 -13.96 -0.40 11.39
C GLY A 27 -14.18 0.66 10.31
N THR A 28 -13.14 1.40 9.92
CA THR A 28 -13.20 2.40 8.84
C THR A 28 -13.67 1.79 7.52
N ARG A 29 -13.23 0.57 7.19
CA ARG A 29 -13.69 -0.13 5.98
C ARG A 29 -15.19 -0.45 6.06
N ARG A 30 -15.65 -0.95 7.20
CA ARG A 30 -17.07 -1.28 7.45
C ARG A 30 -17.96 -0.03 7.42
N ASP A 31 -17.50 1.09 7.99
CA ASP A 31 -18.22 2.37 7.94
C ASP A 31 -18.38 2.88 6.50
N ARG A 32 -17.43 2.54 5.63
CA ARG A 32 -17.49 2.79 4.18
C ARG A 32 -18.25 1.73 3.38
N GLY A 33 -18.93 0.79 4.06
CA GLY A 33 -19.79 -0.23 3.44
C GLY A 33 -19.07 -1.52 3.02
N TRP A 34 -17.81 -1.72 3.42
CA TRP A 34 -17.16 -3.01 3.21
C TRP A 34 -17.79 -4.08 4.09
N VAL A 35 -18.10 -5.23 3.47
CA VAL A 35 -18.58 -6.43 4.13
C VAL A 35 -17.63 -7.55 3.79
N GLN A 36 -17.06 -8.19 4.82
CA GLN A 36 -16.18 -9.35 4.64
C GLN A 36 -16.94 -10.44 3.88
N THR A 37 -16.42 -10.81 2.71
CA THR A 37 -17.00 -11.78 1.81
C THR A 37 -16.03 -12.96 1.68
N PRO A 38 -16.35 -14.11 2.31
CA PRO A 38 -15.49 -15.29 2.28
C PRO A 38 -15.17 -15.72 0.85
N GLY A 39 -13.91 -16.07 0.59
CA GLY A 39 -13.45 -16.45 -0.74
C GLY A 39 -13.23 -15.30 -1.72
N ILE A 40 -13.58 -14.05 -1.35
CA ILE A 40 -13.11 -12.83 -2.02
C ILE A 40 -12.00 -12.21 -1.19
N ASP A 41 -12.30 -11.82 0.06
CA ASP A 41 -11.32 -11.17 0.94
C ASP A 41 -10.20 -12.13 1.37
N ASP A 42 -10.46 -13.43 1.45
CA ASP A 42 -9.46 -14.45 1.80
C ASP A 42 -8.73 -15.03 0.58
N ALA A 43 -9.05 -14.54 -0.63
CA ALA A 43 -8.40 -15.00 -1.84
C ALA A 43 -6.95 -14.49 -1.89
N THR A 44 -6.05 -15.28 -2.46
CA THR A 44 -4.65 -14.90 -2.67
C THR A 44 -4.50 -13.61 -3.50
N THR A 45 -5.52 -13.26 -4.29
CA THR A 45 -5.55 -11.99 -5.03
C THR A 45 -5.61 -10.77 -4.11
N GLU A 46 -6.24 -10.90 -2.94
CA GLU A 46 -6.37 -9.83 -1.94
C GLU A 46 -5.28 -9.92 -0.85
N CYS A 47 -4.94 -11.13 -0.38
CA CYS A 47 -3.98 -11.33 0.72
C CYS A 47 -2.52 -11.59 0.29
N GLY A 48 -2.22 -11.65 -1.00
CA GLY A 48 -0.90 -12.09 -1.50
C GLY A 48 0.30 -11.19 -1.18
N LEU A 49 0.08 -10.11 -0.42
CA LEU A 49 1.09 -9.16 0.04
C LEU A 49 1.00 -8.89 1.56
N ASP A 50 0.16 -9.63 2.29
CA ASP A 50 -0.06 -9.38 3.72
C ASP A 50 1.13 -9.77 4.60
N HIS A 51 2.01 -10.64 4.10
CA HIS A 51 3.25 -11.06 4.74
C HIS A 51 4.46 -10.18 4.38
N VAL A 52 4.28 -9.20 3.49
CA VAL A 52 5.35 -8.28 3.08
C VAL A 52 5.43 -7.14 4.09
N ASP A 53 6.59 -6.96 4.72
CA ASP A 53 6.81 -5.94 5.75
C ASP A 53 7.74 -4.81 5.30
N ASN A 54 8.48 -4.98 4.19
CA ASN A 54 9.51 -4.05 3.72
C ASN A 54 8.97 -2.99 2.73
N TRP A 55 7.93 -2.27 3.16
CA TRP A 55 7.36 -1.17 2.41
C TRP A 55 8.15 0.12 2.62
N ASP A 56 8.39 0.88 1.55
CA ASP A 56 9.01 2.21 1.67
C ASP A 56 8.07 3.20 2.35
N PHE A 57 6.76 3.10 2.05
CA PHE A 57 5.72 3.90 2.68
C PHE A 57 4.52 3.06 3.07
N VAL A 58 3.94 3.36 4.25
CA VAL A 58 2.66 2.80 4.69
C VAL A 58 1.70 3.96 4.95
N ILE A 59 0.65 4.04 4.13
CA ILE A 59 -0.42 5.03 4.25
C ILE A 59 -1.58 4.43 5.02
N ASN A 60 -1.93 5.04 6.14
CA ASN A 60 -3.13 4.72 6.90
C ASN A 60 -4.27 5.61 6.41
N ASN A 61 -5.30 4.99 5.84
CA ASN A 61 -6.50 5.62 5.31
C ASN A 61 -7.66 5.43 6.27
N ASN A 62 -7.47 5.86 7.52
CA ASN A 62 -8.57 6.00 8.47
C ASN A 62 -9.08 7.43 8.49
N ASP A 63 -10.30 7.64 9.00
CA ASP A 63 -10.92 8.96 9.02
C ASP A 63 -10.24 9.93 10.01
N ASP A 64 -9.48 9.41 10.98
CA ASP A 64 -8.71 10.15 11.99
C ASP A 64 -7.24 10.39 11.59
N ASP A 65 -6.79 9.86 10.45
CA ASP A 65 -5.40 10.00 10.00
C ASP A 65 -5.20 11.24 9.12
N ASN A 66 -4.03 11.88 9.21
CA ASN A 66 -3.64 12.94 8.28
C ASN A 66 -3.21 12.34 6.94
N LEU A 67 -4.17 12.10 6.05
CA LEU A 67 -3.91 11.50 4.73
C LEU A 67 -3.04 12.42 3.85
N GLU A 68 -3.29 13.73 3.88
CA GLU A 68 -2.57 14.71 3.05
C GLU A 68 -1.08 14.73 3.41
N GLY A 69 -0.73 14.84 4.71
CA GLY A 69 0.67 14.84 5.15
C GLY A 69 1.40 13.51 4.88
N GLN A 70 0.68 12.38 4.94
CA GLN A 70 1.24 11.09 4.53
C GLN A 70 1.54 11.05 3.02
N LEU A 71 0.67 11.61 2.18
CA LEU A 71 0.88 11.70 0.73
C LEU A 71 2.00 12.68 0.36
N GLU A 72 2.08 13.82 1.03
CA GLU A 72 3.17 14.80 0.85
C GLU A 72 4.54 14.14 1.07
N SER A 73 4.68 13.27 2.06
CA SER A 73 5.93 12.55 2.33
C SER A 73 6.33 11.63 1.17
N VAL A 74 5.36 10.97 0.52
CA VAL A 74 5.61 10.14 -0.67
C VAL A 74 6.01 11.01 -1.86
N LEU A 75 5.29 12.11 -2.09
CA LEU A 75 5.56 13.02 -3.19
C LEU A 75 6.94 13.68 -3.08
N GLN A 76 7.34 14.06 -1.87
CA GLN A 76 8.66 14.61 -1.60
C GLN A 76 9.76 13.59 -1.94
N ALA A 77 9.62 12.34 -1.51
CA ALA A 77 10.61 11.31 -1.82
C ALA A 77 10.75 11.05 -3.33
N VAL A 78 9.62 11.03 -4.05
CA VAL A 78 9.62 10.92 -5.52
C VAL A 78 10.33 12.13 -6.15
N HIS A 79 10.07 13.33 -5.65
CA HIS A 79 10.70 14.54 -6.16
C HIS A 79 12.22 14.52 -5.96
N GLU A 80 12.69 14.16 -4.76
CA GLU A 80 14.12 14.16 -4.41
C GLU A 80 14.95 13.12 -5.18
N HIS A 81 14.32 12.04 -5.64
CA HIS A 81 15.03 10.88 -6.19
C HIS A 81 14.84 10.68 -7.70
N CYS A 82 13.89 11.39 -8.31
CA CYS A 82 13.61 11.32 -9.75
C CYS A 82 13.87 12.66 -10.48
N SER A 83 14.48 13.64 -9.81
CA SER A 83 14.86 14.95 -10.37
C SER A 83 16.28 14.98 -10.92
#